data_AF-A0A7C1HW34-F1
#
_entry.id   AF-A0A7C1HW34-F1
#
_cell.length_a   1.000
_cell.length_b   1.000
_cell.length_c   1.000
_cell.angle_alpha   90.00
_cell.angle_beta   90.00
_cell.angle_gamma   90.00
#
_symmetry.space_group_name_H-M   'P 1'
#
loop_
_entity.id
_entity.type
_entity.pdbx_description
1 polymer ?
#
loop_
_entity_poly.entity_id
_entity_poly.type
_entity_poly.pdbx_seq_one_letter_code
_entity_poly.pdbx_strand_id
1 'polypeptide(L)'
;MRWLKKREFIIYAHLALRHGGTAVSTTDLVYEVKKTFGTTIRTAKNIVKRLMRAGYIVKVDANNVRVRTLDDSLTELVTSYVSKRRGRRKVNLANRS
;
A
#
# COMPACT_ATOMS: atom_id res chain seq x y z
N MET A 1 -6.42 1.80 -5.12
CA MET A 1 -5.72 0.81 -4.27
C MET A 1 -6.37 -0.57 -4.28
N ARG A 2 -5.55 -1.63 -4.22
CA ARG A 2 -5.97 -3.02 -3.95
C ARG A 2 -5.92 -3.30 -2.45
N TRP A 3 -6.84 -4.09 -1.91
CA TRP A 3 -6.78 -4.54 -0.52
C TRP A 3 -5.65 -5.55 -0.30
N LEU A 4 -4.87 -5.35 0.76
CA LEU A 4 -3.75 -6.21 1.12
C LEU A 4 -4.23 -7.48 1.83
N LYS A 5 -3.50 -8.58 1.66
CA LYS A 5 -3.68 -9.75 2.53
C LYS A 5 -3.21 -9.39 3.96
N LYS A 6 -3.72 -10.09 4.99
CA LYS A 6 -3.36 -9.85 6.40
C LYS A 6 -1.85 -9.68 6.62
N ARG A 7 -1.04 -10.60 6.08
CA ARG A 7 0.44 -10.53 6.18
C ARG A 7 1.02 -9.28 5.51
N GLU A 8 0.55 -8.94 4.31
CA GLU A 8 1.04 -7.78 3.57
C GLU A 8 0.65 -6.47 4.28
N PHE A 9 -0.55 -6.43 4.87
CA PHE A 9 -1.00 -5.30 5.68
C PHE A 9 -0.15 -5.10 6.93
N ILE A 10 0.14 -6.16 7.70
CA ILE A 10 0.98 -6.06 8.90
C ILE A 10 2.38 -5.55 8.55
N ILE A 11 2.97 -6.06 7.46
CA ILE A 11 4.29 -5.63 7.01
C ILE A 11 4.25 -4.16 6.55
N TYR A 12 3.24 -3.78 5.77
CA TYR A 12 3.03 -2.39 5.40
C TYR A 12 2.86 -1.48 6.62
N ALA A 13 2.04 -1.86 7.60
CA ALA A 13 1.80 -1.07 8.80
C ALA A 13 3.09 -0.85 9.59
N HIS A 14 3.93 -1.88 9.73
CA HIS A 14 5.26 -1.74 10.33
C HIS A 14 6.12 -0.72 9.58
N LEU A 15 6.20 -0.82 8.25
CA LEU A 15 6.99 0.08 7.43
C LEU A 15 6.44 1.52 7.48
N ALA A 16 5.12 1.70 7.50
CA ALA A 16 4.48 3.00 7.57
C ALA A 16 4.66 3.68 8.94
N LEU A 17 4.67 2.91 10.03
CA LEU A 17 4.96 3.44 11.37
C LEU A 17 6.41 3.91 11.51
N ARG A 18 7.34 3.32 10.76
CA ARG A 18 8.76 3.69 10.82
C ARG A 18 9.17 4.75 9.80
N HIS A 19 8.62 4.67 8.59
CA HIS A 19 9.09 5.41 7.42
C HIS A 19 7.96 6.16 6.69
N GLY A 20 6.80 6.30 7.32
CA GLY A 20 5.64 6.96 6.72
C GLY A 20 5.97 8.38 6.27
N GLY A 21 5.75 8.67 4.99
CA GLY A 21 6.00 9.99 4.41
C GLY A 21 7.44 10.25 3.99
N THR A 22 8.41 9.44 4.41
CA THR A 22 9.83 9.62 4.09
C THR A 22 10.27 8.77 2.89
N ALA A 23 11.22 9.29 2.10
CA ALA A 23 11.87 8.52 1.05
C ALA A 23 12.93 7.59 1.66
N VAL A 24 12.92 6.32 1.25
CA VAL A 24 13.80 5.27 1.73
C VAL A 24 14.29 4.44 0.54
N SER A 25 15.53 3.97 0.60
CA SER A 25 16.08 3.03 -0.37
C SER A 25 15.23 1.76 -0.46
N THR A 26 14.92 1.34 -1.68
CA THR A 26 14.18 0.08 -1.93
C THR A 26 14.95 -1.12 -1.36
N THR A 27 16.28 -1.08 -1.41
CA THR A 27 17.15 -2.14 -0.88
C THR A 27 17.03 -2.24 0.63
N ASP A 28 17.03 -1.10 1.32
CA ASP A 28 16.95 -1.04 2.79
C ASP A 28 15.59 -1.55 3.28
N LEU A 29 14.51 -1.13 2.59
CA LEU A 29 13.15 -1.62 2.82
C LEU A 29 13.06 -3.15 2.68
N VAL A 30 13.68 -3.72 1.66
CA VAL A 30 13.73 -5.18 1.47
C VAL A 30 14.50 -5.87 2.59
N TYR A 31 15.64 -5.31 3.00
CA TYR A 31 16.43 -5.87 4.11
C TYR A 31 15.69 -5.78 5.45
N GLU A 32 14.98 -4.68 5.70
CA GLU A 32 14.15 -4.51 6.89
C GLU A 32 13.03 -5.56 6.93
N VAL A 33 12.31 -5.75 5.83
CA VAL A 33 11.25 -6.79 5.75
C VAL A 33 11.83 -8.19 5.97
N LYS A 34 13.02 -8.48 5.43
CA LYS A 34 13.73 -9.75 5.68
C LYS A 34 14.01 -9.92 7.18
N LYS A 35 14.64 -8.92 7.80
CA LYS A 35 15.11 -8.98 9.19
C LYS A 35 13.96 -9.02 10.19
N THR A 36 12.99 -8.11 10.07
CA THR A 36 11.89 -7.97 11.03
C THR A 36 10.94 -9.18 10.99
N PHE A 37 10.67 -9.73 9.81
CA PHE A 37 9.65 -10.79 9.64
C PHE A 37 10.23 -12.18 9.38
N GLY A 38 11.55 -12.36 9.54
CA GLY A 38 12.22 -13.65 9.35
C GLY A 38 11.99 -14.27 7.98
N THR A 39 11.96 -13.46 6.92
CA THR A 39 11.60 -13.93 5.56
C THR A 39 12.83 -14.10 4.66
N THR A 40 12.72 -14.91 3.61
CA THR A 40 13.77 -14.96 2.58
C THR A 40 13.87 -13.62 1.83
N ILE A 41 15.05 -13.31 1.29
CA ILE A 41 15.24 -12.10 0.49
C ILE A 41 14.29 -12.06 -0.73
N ARG A 42 14.02 -13.21 -1.35
CA ARG A 42 13.07 -13.35 -2.47
C ARG A 42 11.65 -12.99 -2.02
N THR A 43 11.24 -13.48 -0.86
CA THR A 43 9.92 -13.17 -0.28
C THR A 43 9.79 -11.70 0.06
N ALA A 44 10.81 -11.10 0.70
CA ALA A 44 10.83 -9.67 1.02
C ALA A 44 10.70 -8.79 -0.23
N LYS A 45 11.50 -9.06 -1.28
CA LYS A 45 11.40 -8.38 -2.58
C LYS A 45 10.00 -8.48 -3.18
N ASN A 46 9.37 -9.66 -3.12
CA ASN A 46 8.03 -9.86 -3.63
C ASN A 46 6.97 -9.07 -2.85
N ILE A 47 7.10 -9.00 -1.53
CA ILE A 47 6.19 -8.22 -0.69
C ILE A 47 6.30 -6.73 -1.03
N VAL A 48 7.52 -6.17 -1.05
CA VAL A 48 7.75 -4.76 -1.41
C VAL A 48 7.18 -4.45 -2.80
N LYS A 49 7.46 -5.30 -3.81
CA LYS A 49 6.88 -5.14 -5.16
C LYS A 49 5.34 -5.14 -5.15
N ARG A 50 4.70 -5.98 -4.33
CA ARG A 50 3.24 -6.03 -4.22
C ARG A 50 2.68 -4.79 -3.53
N LEU A 51 3.34 -4.29 -2.49
CA LEU A 51 2.96 -3.04 -1.82
C LEU A 51 3.06 -1.84 -2.78
N MET A 52 4.09 -1.81 -3.63
CA MET A 52 4.22 -0.81 -4.70
C MET A 52 3.08 -0.90 -5.70
N ARG A 53 2.81 -2.10 -6.25
CA ARG A 53 1.69 -2.32 -7.19
C ARG A 53 0.32 -1.99 -6.58
N ALA A 54 0.16 -2.19 -5.28
CA ALA A 54 -1.09 -1.93 -4.59
C ALA A 54 -1.27 -0.45 -4.22
N GLY A 55 -0.21 0.37 -4.31
CA GLY A 55 -0.24 1.83 -4.09
C GLY A 55 0.15 2.28 -2.69
N TYR A 56 0.67 1.40 -1.83
CA TYR A 56 1.08 1.73 -0.46
C TYR A 56 2.53 2.22 -0.37
N ILE A 57 3.34 1.90 -1.37
CA ILE A 57 4.71 2.38 -1.55
C ILE A 57 4.77 3.04 -2.93
N VAL A 58 5.26 4.27 -3.00
CA VAL A 58 5.31 5.05 -4.24
C VAL A 58 6.75 5.27 -4.65
N LYS A 59 7.06 5.10 -5.93
CA LYS A 59 8.40 5.37 -6.45
C LYS A 59 8.69 6.87 -6.39
N VAL A 60 9.86 7.24 -5.87
CA VAL A 60 10.34 8.64 -5.86
C VAL A 60 11.35 8.82 -6.99
N ASP A 61 12.35 7.95 -7.04
CA ASP A 61 13.38 7.92 -8.10
C ASP A 61 13.78 6.47 -8.44
N ALA A 62 14.91 6.28 -9.13
CA ALA A 62 15.38 4.96 -9.53
C ALA A 62 15.59 3.99 -8.36
N ASN A 63 16.05 4.48 -7.21
CA ASN A 63 16.48 3.66 -6.07
C ASN A 63 15.61 3.87 -4.83
N ASN A 64 14.99 5.03 -4.70
CA ASN A 64 14.20 5.42 -3.54
C ASN A 64 12.70 5.30 -3.77
N VAL A 65 12.02 4.91 -2.70
CA VAL A 65 10.57 4.82 -2.62
C VAL A 65 10.08 5.53 -1.37
N ARG A 66 8.87 6.07 -1.41
CA ARG A 66 8.18 6.65 -0.26
C ARG A 66 7.13 5.68 0.24
N VAL A 67 7.21 5.30 1.50
CA VAL A 67 6.14 4.55 2.16
C VAL A 67 5.04 5.53 2.51
N ARG A 68 3.80 5.27 2.06
CA ARG A 68 2.68 6.13 2.44
C ARG A 68 2.35 5.97 3.92
N THR A 69 1.93 7.06 4.55
CA THR A 69 1.44 7.00 5.92
C THR A 69 0.19 6.12 6.00
N LEU A 70 -0.11 5.64 7.21
CA LEU A 70 -1.36 4.91 7.47
C LEU A 70 -2.57 5.79 7.16
N ASP A 71 -2.52 7.06 7.56
CA ASP A 71 -3.61 8.01 7.35
C ASP A 71 -3.90 8.22 5.86
N ASP A 72 -2.89 8.52 5.04
CA ASP A 72 -3.04 8.67 3.59
C ASP A 72 -3.72 7.45 2.96
N SER A 73 -3.25 6.27 3.37
CA SER A 73 -3.67 5.00 2.77
C SER A 73 -5.09 4.61 3.19
N LEU A 74 -5.46 4.84 4.45
CA LEU A 74 -6.81 4.58 4.94
C LEU A 74 -7.81 5.61 4.39
N THR A 75 -7.42 6.88 4.34
CA THR A 75 -8.23 7.96 3.74
C THR A 75 -8.50 7.69 2.26
N GLU A 76 -7.50 7.31 1.47
CA GLU A 76 -7.72 6.93 0.07
C GLU A 76 -8.64 5.71 -0.04
N LEU A 77 -8.47 4.71 0.84
CA LEU A 77 -9.29 3.51 0.82
C LEU A 77 -10.77 3.81 1.08
N VAL A 78 -11.04 4.57 2.14
CA VAL A 78 -12.40 5.00 2.51
C VAL A 78 -13.00 5.85 1.39
N THR A 79 -12.25 6.83 0.89
CA THR A 79 -12.71 7.72 -0.20
C THR A 79 -13.03 6.94 -1.47
N SER A 80 -12.18 5.98 -1.84
CA SER A 80 -12.41 5.11 -3.00
C SER A 80 -13.64 4.23 -2.83
N TYR A 81 -13.82 3.66 -1.63
CA TYR A 81 -14.97 2.81 -1.33
C TYR A 81 -16.29 3.60 -1.38
N VAL A 82 -16.34 4.75 -0.70
CA VAL A 82 -17.53 5.62 -0.65
C VAL A 82 -17.87 6.12 -2.06
N SER A 83 -16.86 6.58 -2.82
CA SER A 83 -17.06 7.06 -4.20
C SER A 83 -17.63 5.96 -5.10
N LYS A 84 -17.12 4.74 -5.03
CA LYS A 84 -17.65 3.59 -5.80
C LYS A 84 -19.09 3.25 -5.43
N ARG A 85 -19.42 3.27 -4.13
CA ARG A 85 -20.80 3.00 -3.66
C ARG A 85 -21.77 4.08 -4.13
N ARG A 86 -21.39 5.36 -4.03
CA ARG A 86 -22.22 6.48 -4.48
C ARG A 86 -22.38 6.51 -6.01
N GLY A 87 -21.31 6.23 -6.76
CA GLY A 87 -21.36 6.13 -8.23
C GLY A 87 -22.28 5.01 -8.73
N ARG A 88 -22.21 3.82 -8.11
CA ARG A 88 -23.13 2.71 -8.41
C ARG A 88 -24.59 3.05 -8.11
N ARG A 89 -24.85 3.84 -7.06
CA ARG A 89 -26.20 4.29 -6.71
C ARG A 89 -26.80 5.22 -7.79
N LYS A 90 -25.99 6.10 -8.39
CA LYS A 90 -26.42 6.97 -9.51
C LYS A 90 -26.74 6.16 -10.78
N VAL A 91 -25.89 5.20 -11.15
CA VAL A 91 -26.11 4.35 -12.35
C VAL A 91 -27.37 3.47 -12.18
N ASN A 92 -27.59 2.90 -10.99
CA ASN A 92 -28.78 2.07 -10.75
C ASN A 92 -30.10 2.87 -10.69
N LEU A 93 -30.06 4.18 -10.40
CA LEU A 93 -31.24 5.05 -10.47
C LEU A 93 -31.54 5.44 -11.93
N ALA A 94 -30.50 5.74 -12.71
CA ALA A 94 -30.63 6.06 -14.14
C ALA A 94 -31.17 4.88 -14.97
N ASN A 95 -30.84 3.63 -14.61
CA ASN A 95 -31.34 2.43 -15.32
C ASN A 95 -32.71 1.93 -14.81
N ARG A 96 -33.30 2.58 -13.80
CA ARG A 96 -34.63 2.27 -13.26
C ARG A 96 -35.69 3.34 -13.58
N SER A 97 -35.25 4.41 -14.24
CA SER A 97 -36.09 5.49 -14.78
C SER A 97 -36.28 5.25 -16.27
#